data_AF-A0A963DHI3-F1
#
_entry.id   AF-A0A963DHI3-F1
#
_cell.length_a   1.000
_cell.length_b   1.000
_cell.length_c   1.000
_cell.angle_alpha   90.00
_cell.angle_beta   90.00
_cell.angle_gamma   90.00
#
_symmetry.space_group_name_H-M   'P 1'
#
loop_
_entity.id
_entity.type
_entity.pdbx_description
1 polymer ?
#
loop_
_entity_poly.entity_id
_entity_poly.type
_entity_poly.pdbx_seq_one_letter_code
_entity_poly.pdbx_strand_id
1 'polypeptide(L)'
;MLDSSLSALAFAVLLGISDVASTELVDRGGGLIYDTVLNITWLQDANYTQTSGYDTDGRMTWDEAMAWADQLVYGGYDDWRLPTALNRDHTGPCSGYNRTDSEMGYMFYNNLGATAGNLISKGTSTAGEEVPCEKGNWLVPGA
;
A
#
# COMPACT_ATOMS: atom_id res chain seq x y z
N MET A 1 4.09 34.36 63.39
CA MET A 1 5.31 34.61 62.60
C MET A 1 6.10 33.31 62.71
N LEU A 2 6.24 32.42 61.72
CA LEU A 2 6.20 32.56 60.26
C LEU A 2 5.54 31.30 59.58
N ASP A 3 4.68 31.59 58.59
CA ASP A 3 4.41 31.04 57.25
C ASP A 3 4.45 29.54 56.84
N SER A 4 3.34 29.14 56.20
CA SER A 4 3.20 28.51 54.85
C SER A 4 3.59 27.05 54.53
N SER A 5 2.54 26.23 54.35
CA SER A 5 2.27 25.25 53.27
C SER A 5 3.40 24.48 52.56
N LEU A 6 3.29 23.13 52.49
CA LEU A 6 3.24 22.40 51.20
C LEU A 6 2.83 20.92 51.37
N SER A 7 1.73 20.53 50.70
CA SER A 7 1.36 19.14 50.39
C SER A 7 2.26 18.56 49.31
N ALA A 8 2.58 17.27 49.36
CA ALA A 8 2.97 16.51 48.16
C ALA A 8 2.64 15.01 48.32
N LEU A 9 1.47 14.63 47.80
CA LEU A 9 1.13 13.26 47.43
C LEU A 9 1.91 12.90 46.16
N ALA A 10 2.82 11.93 46.22
CA ALA A 10 3.49 11.41 45.03
C ALA A 10 2.76 10.16 44.53
N PHE A 11 1.81 10.34 43.61
CA PHE A 11 1.29 9.25 42.78
C PHE A 11 2.23 9.07 41.58
N ALA A 12 3.10 8.07 41.64
CA ALA A 12 3.89 7.66 40.48
C ALA A 12 3.04 6.72 39.61
N VAL A 13 2.24 7.30 38.70
CA VAL A 13 1.63 6.55 37.61
C VAL A 13 2.68 6.40 36.52
N LEU A 14 3.35 5.24 36.44
CA LEU A 14 4.08 4.84 35.24
C LEU A 14 3.06 4.48 34.15
N LEU A 15 2.68 5.46 33.33
CA LEU A 15 2.10 5.18 32.02
C LEU A 15 3.23 4.74 31.10
N GLY A 16 3.45 3.43 31.03
CA GLY A 16 4.19 2.82 29.93
C GLY A 16 3.37 3.01 28.66
N ILE A 17 3.63 4.08 27.93
CA ILE A 17 3.17 4.22 26.55
C ILE A 17 3.83 3.10 25.75
N SER A 18 3.05 2.06 25.46
CA SER A 18 3.47 1.00 24.55
C SER A 18 3.61 1.61 23.16
N ASP A 19 4.73 1.35 22.48
CA ASP A 19 4.95 1.75 21.11
C ASP A 19 3.72 1.42 20.26
N VAL A 20 3.07 2.45 19.70
CA VAL A 20 2.11 2.22 18.64
C VAL A 20 2.91 1.77 17.42
N ALA A 21 2.99 0.46 17.19
CA ALA A 21 3.45 -0.04 15.90
C ALA A 21 2.50 0.53 14.84
N SER A 22 2.96 1.53 14.08
CA SER A 22 2.21 2.04 12.94
C SER A 22 2.18 0.92 11.91
N THR A 23 1.05 0.23 11.81
CA THR A 23 0.80 -0.70 10.73
C THR A 23 0.60 0.12 9.46
N GLU A 24 1.58 0.05 8.55
CA GLU A 24 1.52 0.75 7.26
C GLU A 24 0.35 0.20 6.42
N LEU A 25 0.08 -1.10 6.52
CA LEU A 25 -1.03 -1.78 5.84
C LEU A 25 -2.04 -2.40 6.81
N VAL A 26 -3.28 -1.92 6.76
CA VAL A 26 -4.40 -2.35 7.61
C VAL A 26 -5.42 -3.15 6.79
N ASP A 27 -5.64 -4.41 7.15
CA ASP A 27 -6.72 -5.22 6.55
C ASP A 27 -8.10 -4.72 7.01
N ARG A 28 -8.96 -4.35 6.06
CA ARG A 28 -10.35 -3.90 6.29
C ARG A 28 -11.37 -5.03 6.11
N GLY A 29 -10.91 -6.23 5.80
CA GLY A 29 -11.73 -7.37 5.41
C GLY A 29 -12.17 -7.28 3.94
N GLY A 30 -12.72 -8.38 3.42
CA GLY A 30 -13.29 -8.41 2.07
C GLY A 30 -12.28 -8.10 0.95
N GLY A 31 -11.00 -8.45 1.14
CA GLY A 31 -9.97 -8.23 0.13
C GLY A 31 -9.47 -6.78 0.02
N LEU A 32 -9.72 -5.94 1.00
CA LEU A 32 -9.32 -4.52 1.02
C LEU A 32 -8.19 -4.26 2.02
N ILE A 33 -7.05 -3.76 1.54
CA ILE A 33 -5.89 -3.42 2.38
C ILE A 33 -5.67 -1.90 2.37
N TYR A 34 -5.88 -1.23 3.49
CA TYR A 34 -5.67 0.20 3.59
C TYR A 34 -4.24 0.57 3.92
N ASP A 35 -3.61 1.37 3.06
CA ASP A 35 -2.30 1.95 3.26
C ASP A 35 -2.43 3.28 4.01
N THR A 36 -1.96 3.30 5.26
CA THR A 36 -2.06 4.47 6.13
C THR A 36 -1.04 5.56 5.78
N VAL A 37 0.01 5.24 5.01
CA VAL A 37 1.07 6.18 4.62
C VAL A 37 0.72 6.89 3.31
N LEU A 38 0.20 6.12 2.34
CA LEU A 38 -0.23 6.63 1.04
C LEU A 38 -1.69 7.12 1.07
N ASN A 39 -2.46 6.77 2.10
CA ASN A 39 -3.88 7.10 2.23
C ASN A 39 -4.72 6.58 1.03
N ILE A 40 -4.47 5.33 0.66
CA ILE A 40 -5.15 4.61 -0.42
C ILE A 40 -5.54 3.22 0.06
N THR A 41 -6.48 2.58 -0.62
CA THR A 41 -6.77 1.16 -0.38
C THR A 41 -6.20 0.34 -1.52
N TRP A 42 -5.67 -0.83 -1.26
CA TRP A 42 -5.20 -1.77 -2.26
C TRP A 42 -6.20 -2.92 -2.36
N LEU A 43 -6.43 -3.39 -3.57
CA LEU A 43 -7.04 -4.70 -3.76
C LEU A 43 -6.01 -5.76 -3.36
N GLN A 44 -6.35 -6.60 -2.38
CA GLN A 44 -5.44 -7.61 -1.84
C GLN A 44 -5.05 -8.65 -2.90
N ASP A 45 -5.98 -8.97 -3.80
CA ASP A 45 -5.74 -9.88 -4.92
C ASP A 45 -5.24 -9.10 -6.14
N ALA A 46 -3.92 -9.09 -6.31
CA ALA A 46 -3.29 -8.46 -7.45
C ALA A 46 -3.58 -9.14 -8.80
N ASN A 47 -4.21 -10.33 -8.81
CA ASN A 47 -4.59 -11.04 -10.01
C ASN A 47 -6.13 -11.20 -10.09
N TYR A 48 -6.85 -10.20 -9.55
CA TYR A 48 -8.30 -10.26 -9.45
C TYR A 48 -9.02 -10.38 -10.79
N THR A 49 -8.41 -9.91 -11.87
CA THR A 49 -8.88 -10.17 -13.26
C THR A 49 -9.09 -11.65 -13.50
N GLN A 50 -8.16 -12.51 -13.06
CA GLN A 50 -8.28 -13.95 -13.17
C GLN A 50 -9.23 -14.55 -12.13
N THR A 51 -9.04 -14.21 -10.85
CA THR A 51 -9.74 -14.90 -9.76
C THR A 51 -11.22 -14.54 -9.69
N SER A 52 -11.62 -13.37 -10.21
CA SER A 52 -13.02 -13.00 -10.42
C SER A 52 -13.67 -13.70 -11.62
N GLY A 53 -12.86 -14.29 -12.51
CA GLY A 53 -13.31 -14.88 -13.77
C GLY A 53 -13.55 -13.86 -14.90
N TYR A 54 -13.09 -12.62 -14.75
CA TYR A 54 -13.15 -11.61 -15.82
C TYR A 54 -12.26 -11.98 -17.01
N ASP A 55 -11.04 -12.42 -16.72
CA ASP A 55 -10.08 -12.93 -17.70
C ASP A 55 -9.63 -14.35 -17.33
N THR A 56 -9.31 -15.18 -18.32
CA THR A 56 -8.93 -16.58 -18.08
C THR A 56 -7.52 -16.77 -17.55
N ASP A 57 -6.56 -15.93 -17.96
CA ASP A 57 -5.16 -16.06 -17.59
C ASP A 57 -4.64 -14.89 -16.73
N GLY A 58 -5.46 -13.85 -16.56
CA GLY A 58 -5.19 -12.66 -15.77
C GLY A 58 -4.34 -11.63 -16.50
N ARG A 59 -3.93 -11.88 -17.75
CA ARG A 59 -3.00 -11.00 -18.47
C ARG A 59 -3.79 -9.99 -19.28
N MET A 60 -3.39 -8.73 -19.18
CA MET A 60 -4.00 -7.62 -19.91
C MET A 60 -2.93 -6.74 -20.51
N THR A 61 -3.25 -6.13 -21.66
CA THR A 61 -2.57 -4.92 -22.11
C THR A 61 -2.87 -3.77 -21.14
N TRP A 62 -2.06 -2.71 -21.21
CA TRP A 62 -2.27 -1.52 -20.38
C TRP A 62 -3.67 -0.91 -20.58
N ASP A 63 -4.11 -0.81 -21.83
CA ASP A 63 -5.43 -0.24 -22.17
C ASP A 63 -6.58 -1.11 -21.64
N GLU A 64 -6.46 -2.44 -21.72
CA GLU A 64 -7.43 -3.37 -21.14
C GLU A 64 -7.47 -3.28 -19.61
N ALA A 65 -6.31 -3.15 -18.96
CA ALA A 65 -6.22 -3.01 -17.51
C ALA A 65 -6.84 -1.69 -17.02
N MET A 66 -6.61 -0.58 -17.73
CA MET A 66 -7.26 0.70 -17.45
C MET A 66 -8.78 0.61 -17.60
N ALA A 67 -9.25 0.03 -18.71
CA ALA A 67 -10.69 -0.12 -18.96
C ALA A 67 -11.37 -1.04 -17.94
N TRP A 68 -10.69 -2.11 -17.52
CA TRP A 68 -11.18 -3.00 -16.48
C TRP A 68 -11.27 -2.31 -15.12
N ALA A 69 -10.23 -1.57 -14.73
CA ALA A 69 -10.21 -0.82 -13.47
C ALA A 69 -11.38 0.18 -13.40
N ASP A 70 -11.60 0.96 -14.47
CA ASP A 70 -12.67 1.97 -14.58
C ASP A 70 -14.08 1.38 -14.46
N GLN A 71 -14.26 0.09 -14.77
CA GLN A 71 -15.55 -0.60 -14.70
C GLN A 71 -15.72 -1.42 -13.41
N LEU A 72 -14.68 -1.56 -12.58
CA LEU A 72 -14.72 -2.42 -11.42
C LEU A 72 -15.57 -1.80 -10.31
N VAL A 73 -16.53 -2.57 -9.81
CA VAL A 73 -17.25 -2.27 -8.56
C VAL A 73 -16.93 -3.37 -7.56
N TYR A 74 -16.21 -3.03 -6.51
CA TYR A 74 -15.74 -3.98 -5.50
C TYR A 74 -15.63 -3.35 -4.12
N GLY A 75 -16.02 -4.08 -3.08
CA GLY A 75 -15.86 -3.63 -1.69
C GLY A 75 -16.64 -2.36 -1.32
N GLY A 76 -17.64 -1.97 -2.13
CA GLY A 76 -18.41 -0.73 -1.96
C GLY A 76 -17.83 0.50 -2.69
N TYR A 77 -16.78 0.32 -3.49
CA TYR A 77 -16.14 1.36 -4.31
C TYR A 77 -16.34 1.05 -5.79
N ASP A 78 -16.54 2.08 -6.60
CA ASP A 78 -16.76 2.04 -8.05
C ASP A 78 -15.76 2.91 -8.83
N ASP A 79 -14.69 3.36 -8.17
CA ASP A 79 -13.72 4.32 -8.67
C ASP A 79 -12.31 3.74 -8.83
N TRP A 80 -12.16 2.42 -8.99
CA TRP A 80 -10.86 1.75 -9.05
C TRP A 80 -9.96 2.21 -10.21
N ARG A 81 -8.65 2.31 -9.95
CA ARG A 81 -7.61 2.66 -10.90
C ARG A 81 -6.35 1.82 -10.72
N LEU A 82 -5.48 1.85 -11.72
CA LEU A 82 -4.11 1.35 -11.60
C LEU A 82 -3.28 2.26 -10.66
N PRO A 83 -2.25 1.72 -10.00
CA PRO A 83 -1.42 2.47 -9.08
C PRO A 83 -0.50 3.36 -9.89
N THR A 84 -0.19 4.55 -9.38
CA THR A 84 0.65 5.47 -10.12
C THR A 84 2.12 5.09 -10.03
N ALA A 85 2.79 5.18 -11.18
CA ALA A 85 4.24 5.18 -11.31
C ALA A 85 4.88 6.51 -10.92
N LEU A 86 4.08 7.57 -10.77
CA LEU A 86 4.58 8.92 -10.64
C LEU A 86 5.28 9.14 -9.30
N ASN A 87 6.18 10.11 -9.23
CA ASN A 87 6.68 10.60 -7.95
C ASN A 87 5.52 11.19 -7.12
N ARG A 88 5.73 11.31 -5.80
CA ARG A 88 4.73 11.87 -4.86
C ARG A 88 4.30 13.30 -5.18
N ASP A 89 5.12 14.06 -5.91
CA ASP A 89 4.78 15.40 -6.41
C ASP A 89 4.06 15.37 -7.77
N HIS A 90 3.65 14.19 -8.24
CA HIS A 90 3.02 13.89 -9.52
C HIS A 90 3.87 14.24 -10.75
N THR A 91 5.18 14.44 -10.59
CA THR A 91 6.08 14.68 -11.72
C THR A 91 6.70 13.38 -12.19
N GLY A 92 6.64 13.11 -13.51
CA GLY A 92 7.35 12.01 -14.19
C GLY A 92 7.16 10.60 -13.62
N PRO A 93 7.47 9.53 -14.36
CA PRO A 93 7.55 8.21 -13.74
C PRO A 93 8.75 8.14 -12.80
N CYS A 94 8.58 7.57 -11.61
CA CYS A 94 9.68 7.22 -10.73
C CYS A 94 10.61 6.26 -11.50
N SER A 95 11.87 6.66 -11.65
CA SER A 95 12.83 5.97 -12.52
C SER A 95 14.06 5.53 -11.72
N GLY A 96 14.56 4.33 -12.02
CA GLY A 96 15.69 3.70 -11.34
C GLY A 96 15.29 2.72 -10.23
N TYR A 97 16.29 2.12 -9.58
CA TYR A 97 16.09 1.08 -8.58
C TYR A 97 15.89 1.63 -7.17
N ASN A 98 15.18 0.88 -6.33
CA ASN A 98 15.01 1.18 -4.91
C ASN A 98 14.37 2.56 -4.66
N ARG A 99 13.45 2.95 -5.55
CA ARG A 99 12.68 4.18 -5.48
C ARG A 99 11.36 3.92 -4.76
N THR A 100 11.08 4.73 -3.75
CA THR A 100 9.90 4.60 -2.89
C THR A 100 8.92 5.76 -3.07
N ASP A 101 9.18 6.59 -4.08
CA ASP A 101 8.49 7.88 -4.28
C ASP A 101 7.15 7.73 -5.02
N SER A 102 6.87 6.55 -5.60
CA SER A 102 5.60 6.20 -6.24
C SER A 102 4.79 5.23 -5.40
N GLU A 103 3.49 5.13 -5.66
CA GLU A 103 2.61 4.17 -4.96
C GLU A 103 3.11 2.73 -5.12
N MET A 104 3.48 2.35 -6.34
CA MET A 104 4.02 1.02 -6.63
C MET A 104 5.40 0.82 -5.99
N GLY A 105 6.28 1.82 -6.06
CA GLY A 105 7.61 1.77 -5.47
C GLY A 105 7.55 1.62 -3.95
N TYR A 106 6.69 2.40 -3.29
CA TYR A 106 6.46 2.31 -1.85
C TYR A 106 5.89 0.94 -1.48
N MET A 107 4.88 0.44 -2.22
CA MET A 107 4.32 -0.88 -1.98
C MET A 107 5.40 -1.97 -2.08
N PHE A 108 6.22 -1.93 -3.13
CA PHE A 108 7.23 -2.96 -3.37
C PHE A 108 8.37 -2.94 -2.35
N TYR A 109 8.97 -1.78 -2.09
CA TYR A 109 10.17 -1.66 -1.26
C TYR A 109 9.88 -1.47 0.22
N ASN A 110 8.88 -0.66 0.59
CA ASN A 110 8.57 -0.36 1.99
C ASN A 110 7.61 -1.40 2.56
N ASN A 111 6.46 -1.57 1.92
CA ASN A 111 5.40 -2.43 2.47
C ASN A 111 5.75 -3.92 2.36
N LEU A 112 6.29 -4.37 1.21
CA LEU A 112 6.61 -5.77 0.96
C LEU A 112 8.07 -6.14 1.28
N GLY A 113 8.92 -5.15 1.57
CA GLY A 113 10.32 -5.37 1.94
C GLY A 113 11.17 -5.96 0.81
N ALA A 114 10.81 -5.71 -0.45
CA ALA A 114 11.64 -6.12 -1.57
C ALA A 114 13.00 -5.42 -1.53
N THR A 115 14.01 -6.05 -2.12
CA THR A 115 15.32 -5.43 -2.32
C THR A 115 15.72 -5.60 -3.78
N ALA A 116 16.32 -4.57 -4.37
CA ALA A 116 16.73 -4.63 -5.77
C ALA A 116 17.63 -5.86 -6.02
N GLY A 117 17.29 -6.68 -7.02
CA GLY A 117 18.01 -7.90 -7.36
C GLY A 117 17.60 -9.15 -6.58
N ASN A 118 16.69 -9.05 -5.59
CA ASN A 118 16.16 -10.20 -4.87
C ASN A 118 14.64 -10.33 -5.05
N LEU A 119 14.16 -11.56 -5.21
CA LEU A 119 12.74 -11.86 -5.22
C LEU A 119 12.13 -11.57 -3.83
N ILE A 120 10.88 -11.12 -3.82
CA ILE A 120 10.08 -11.07 -2.59
C ILE A 120 9.82 -12.53 -2.18
N SER A 121 10.52 -13.00 -1.14
CA SER A 121 10.40 -14.40 -0.67
C SER A 121 9.01 -14.79 -0.16
N LYS A 122 8.08 -13.82 -0.03
CA LYS A 122 6.74 -14.02 0.52
C LYS A 122 5.60 -14.02 -0.51
N GLY A 123 5.88 -14.04 -1.80
CA GLY A 123 4.88 -14.22 -2.84
C GLY A 123 5.53 -14.86 -4.06
N THR A 124 4.95 -15.94 -4.58
CA THR A 124 5.38 -16.54 -5.84
C THR A 124 5.16 -15.56 -7.00
N SER A 125 6.16 -14.76 -7.31
CA SER A 125 6.34 -14.20 -8.64
C SER A 125 7.82 -14.29 -9.03
N THR A 126 8.07 -15.00 -10.12
CA THR A 126 9.33 -14.95 -10.85
C THR A 126 9.49 -13.53 -11.41
N ALA A 127 10.34 -12.71 -10.80
CA ALA A 127 10.80 -11.44 -11.35
C ALA A 127 12.31 -11.34 -11.21
N GLY A 128 13.02 -12.05 -12.09
CA GLY A 128 14.43 -11.79 -12.38
C GLY A 128 14.60 -10.67 -13.42
N GLU A 129 13.61 -9.82 -13.58
CA GLU A 129 13.56 -8.76 -14.58
C GLU A 129 13.12 -7.47 -13.88
N GLU A 130 13.54 -6.31 -14.40
CA GLU A 130 13.12 -5.00 -13.89
C GLU A 130 11.61 -5.03 -13.63
N VAL A 131 11.17 -4.53 -12.48
CA VAL A 131 9.75 -4.23 -12.27
C VAL A 131 9.60 -2.78 -12.69
N PRO A 132 9.40 -2.47 -14.00
CA PRO A 132 9.05 -1.12 -14.37
C PRO A 132 7.74 -0.81 -13.67
N CYS A 133 7.63 0.44 -13.24
CA CYS A 133 6.45 1.06 -12.68
C CYS A 133 5.17 0.97 -13.56
N GLU A 134 5.20 0.19 -14.64
CA GLU A 134 4.20 0.08 -15.70
C GLU A 134 3.54 -1.30 -15.83
N LYS A 135 3.94 -2.33 -15.06
CA LYS A 135 3.41 -3.70 -15.24
C LYS A 135 2.98 -4.39 -13.95
N GLY A 136 1.87 -3.94 -13.37
CA GLY A 136 1.19 -4.66 -12.31
C GLY A 136 -0.33 -4.54 -12.41
N ASN A 137 -1.04 -5.65 -12.23
CA ASN A 137 -2.51 -5.73 -12.16
C ASN A 137 -3.08 -5.30 -10.79
N TRP A 138 -2.28 -4.60 -9.98
CA TRP A 138 -2.69 -4.16 -8.65
C TRP A 138 -3.65 -2.99 -8.82
N LEU A 139 -4.73 -2.94 -8.03
CA LEU A 139 -5.71 -1.85 -8.10
C LEU A 139 -5.75 -1.05 -6.79
N VAL A 140 -6.06 0.23 -6.93
CA VAL A 140 -6.35 1.16 -5.83
C VAL A 140 -7.63 1.95 -6.13
N PRO A 141 -8.53 2.25 -5.18
CA PRO A 141 -9.67 3.10 -5.45
C PRO A 141 -9.21 4.51 -5.80
N GLY A 142 -10.02 5.17 -6.61
CA GLY A 142 -9.93 6.57 -6.96
C GLY A 142 -10.17 7.45 -5.74
N ALA A 143 -9.88 8.74 -5.89
CA ALA A 143 -10.11 9.75 -4.87
C ALA A 143 -11.38 10.54 -5.18
#